data_AF-A0A1I1GE99-F1
#
_entry.id   AF-A0A1I1GE99-F1
#
_cell.length_a   1.000
_cell.length_b   1.000
_cell.length_c   1.000
_cell.angle_alpha   90.00
_cell.angle_beta   90.00
_cell.angle_gamma   90.00
#
_symmetry.space_group_name_H-M   'P 1'
#
loop_
_entity.id
_entity.type
_entity.pdbx_description
1 polymer ?
#
loop_
_entity_poly.entity_id
_entity_poly.type
_entity_poly.pdbx_seq_one_letter_code
_entity_poly.pdbx_strand_id
1 'polypeptide(L)'
;MLFEDVLEEYMYHCQAKGYTEKTMKNKRQEYKQLKIYLKDKRAITELESITIHDLKAYVRLKQQQGLKAQSINDVEKVKEHVKNK
;
A
#
# COMPACT_ATOMS: atom_id res chain seq x y z
N MET A 1 -14.33 5.65 0.47
CA MET A 1 -14.01 4.52 1.37
C MET A 1 -12.71 4.83 2.08
N LEU A 2 -12.59 4.54 3.39
CA LEU A 2 -11.31 4.77 4.07
C LEU A 2 -10.26 3.82 3.48
N PHE A 3 -9.05 4.33 3.29
CA PHE A 3 -7.95 3.52 2.78
C PHE A 3 -7.65 2.34 3.71
N GLU A 4 -7.88 2.50 5.01
CA GLU A 4 -7.70 1.45 6.01
C GLU A 4 -8.63 0.26 5.77
N ASP A 5 -9.92 0.48 5.51
CA ASP A 5 -10.89 -0.59 5.27
C ASP A 5 -10.47 -1.45 4.07
N VAL A 6 -9.96 -0.81 3.01
CA VAL A 6 -9.46 -1.46 1.80
C VAL A 6 -8.22 -2.32 2.08
N LEU A 7 -7.33 -1.82 2.95
CA LEU A 7 -6.15 -2.57 3.36
C LEU A 7 -6.54 -3.81 4.17
N GLU A 8 -7.54 -3.71 5.03
CA GLU A 8 -8.06 -4.86 5.78
C GLU A 8 -8.69 -5.90 4.85
N GLU A 9 -9.53 -5.47 3.91
CA GLU A 9 -10.13 -6.35 2.90
C GLU A 9 -9.05 -7.09 2.08
N TYR A 10 -8.05 -6.36 1.60
CA TYR A 10 -6.93 -6.97 0.88
C TYR A 10 -6.18 -7.99 1.75
N MET A 11 -6.05 -7.73 3.06
CA MET A 11 -5.40 -8.66 3.97
C MET A 11 -6.20 -9.94 4.18
N TYR A 12 -7.52 -9.85 4.32
CA TYR A 12 -8.38 -11.02 4.33
C TYR A 12 -8.26 -11.83 3.03
N HIS A 13 -8.27 -11.16 1.87
CA HIS A 13 -8.08 -11.82 0.59
C HIS A 13 -6.70 -12.52 0.50
N CYS A 14 -5.64 -11.93 1.04
CA CYS A 14 -4.33 -12.60 1.14
C CYS A 14 -4.39 -13.83 2.07
N GLN A 15 -5.08 -13.76 3.20
CA GLN A 15 -5.22 -14.93 4.07
C GLN A 15 -5.96 -16.06 3.34
N ALA A 16 -7.04 -15.75 2.64
CA ALA A 16 -7.80 -16.72 1.85
C ALA A 16 -6.98 -17.36 0.73
N LYS A 17 -6.03 -16.62 0.13
CA LYS A 17 -5.08 -17.13 -0.86
C LYS A 17 -3.96 -18.00 -0.30
N GLY A 18 -3.88 -18.20 1.02
CA GLY A 18 -2.89 -19.08 1.64
C GLY A 18 -1.47 -18.50 1.66
N TYR A 19 -1.30 -17.17 1.66
CA TYR A 19 0.01 -16.57 1.87
C TYR A 19 0.59 -16.97 3.22
N THR A 20 1.90 -17.27 3.27
CA THR A 20 2.58 -17.64 4.52
C THR A 20 2.50 -16.53 5.57
N GLU A 21 2.58 -16.89 6.85
CA GLU A 21 2.60 -15.92 7.96
C GLU A 21 3.70 -14.87 7.80
N LYS A 22 4.89 -15.29 7.34
CA LYS A 22 6.01 -14.39 7.04
C LYS A 22 5.63 -13.37 5.97
N THR A 23 4.99 -13.82 4.89
CA THR A 23 4.51 -12.94 3.82
C THR A 23 3.43 -11.98 4.34
N MET A 24 2.49 -12.47 5.13
CA MET A 24 1.44 -11.66 5.75
C MET A 24 2.01 -10.57 6.67
N LYS A 25 3.00 -10.92 7.50
CA LYS A 25 3.69 -9.96 8.38
C LYS A 25 4.39 -8.87 7.59
N ASN A 26 5.09 -9.23 6.51
CA ASN A 26 5.76 -8.25 5.65
C ASN A 26 4.76 -7.30 4.98
N LYS A 27 3.64 -7.83 4.47
CA LYS A 27 2.57 -7.02 3.86
C LYS A 27 1.95 -6.04 4.84
N ARG A 28 1.56 -6.50 6.04
CA ARG A 28 1.03 -5.62 7.10
C ARG A 28 1.99 -4.48 7.43
N GLN A 29 3.28 -4.80 7.53
CA GLN A 29 4.30 -3.79 7.82
C GLN A 29 4.42 -2.75 6.71
N GLU A 30 4.44 -3.18 5.45
CA GLU A 30 4.50 -2.26 4.31
C GLU A 30 3.26 -1.37 4.25
N TYR A 31 2.06 -1.93 4.43
CA TYR A 31 0.82 -1.16 4.40
C TYR A 31 0.69 -0.18 5.56
N LYS A 32 1.16 -0.56 6.76
CA LYS A 32 1.25 0.37 7.88
C LYS A 32 2.11 1.59 7.53
N GLN A 33 3.24 1.37 6.87
CA GLN A 33 4.14 2.46 6.46
C GLN A 33 3.53 3.32 5.35
N LEU A 34 2.84 2.73 4.37
CA LEU A 34 2.13 3.47 3.32
C LEU A 34 0.98 4.30 3.90
N LYS A 35 0.19 3.73 4.82
CA LYS A 35 -0.89 4.45 5.52
C LYS A 35 -0.35 5.66 6.27
N ILE A 36 0.73 5.49 7.03
CA ILE A 36 1.38 6.59 7.76
C ILE A 36 1.88 7.65 6.79
N TYR A 37 2.49 7.26 5.67
CA TYR A 37 2.94 8.22 4.66
C TYR A 37 1.77 9.02 4.07
N LEU A 38 0.70 8.36 3.63
CA LEU A 38 -0.45 9.03 3.03
C LEU A 38 -1.13 9.97 4.03
N LYS A 39 -1.31 9.52 5.28
CA LYS A 39 -1.90 10.34 6.33
C LYS A 39 -1.02 11.54 6.69
N ASP A 40 0.24 11.30 7.04
CA ASP A 40 1.08 12.31 7.69
C ASP A 40 1.81 13.22 6.69
N LYS A 41 2.13 12.72 5.49
CA LYS A 41 2.83 13.49 4.44
C LYS A 41 1.91 14.03 3.36
N ARG A 42 0.73 13.45 3.17
CA ARG A 42 -0.21 13.85 2.11
C ARG A 42 -1.57 14.31 2.62
N ALA A 43 -1.88 14.12 3.91
CA ALA A 43 -3.20 14.37 4.48
C ALA A 43 -4.33 13.58 3.77
N ILE A 44 -4.00 12.39 3.24
CA ILE A 44 -4.94 11.52 2.53
C ILE A 44 -5.33 10.35 3.43
N THR A 45 -6.64 10.20 3.67
CA THR A 45 -7.22 9.08 4.44
C THR A 45 -8.20 8.25 3.62
N GLU A 46 -8.77 8.83 2.56
CA GLU A 46 -9.74 8.18 1.67
C GLU A 46 -9.04 7.58 0.45
N LEU A 47 -9.44 6.37 0.05
CA LEU A 47 -8.89 5.68 -1.12
C LEU A 47 -9.04 6.53 -2.39
N GLU A 48 -10.21 7.16 -2.56
CA GLU A 48 -10.56 8.01 -3.71
C GLU A 48 -9.60 9.18 -3.90
N SER A 49 -9.02 9.67 -2.80
CA SER A 49 -8.11 10.80 -2.81
C SER A 49 -6.66 10.40 -3.13
N ILE A 50 -6.36 9.10 -3.24
CA ILE A 50 -5.01 8.61 -3.55
C ILE A 50 -4.78 8.66 -5.06
N THR A 51 -3.78 9.43 -5.49
CA THR A 51 -3.38 9.47 -6.90
C THR A 51 -2.19 8.56 -7.19
N ILE A 52 -1.98 8.26 -8.47
CA ILE A 52 -0.77 7.57 -8.94
C ILE A 52 0.50 8.36 -8.58
N HIS A 53 0.42 9.69 -8.49
CA HIS A 53 1.56 10.53 -8.12
C HIS A 53 1.95 10.35 -6.66
N ASP A 54 0.98 10.18 -5.77
CA ASP A 54 1.24 9.89 -4.35
C ASP A 54 1.95 8.55 -4.18
N LEU A 55 1.47 7.53 -4.89
CA LEU A 55 2.08 6.19 -4.88
C LEU A 55 3.50 6.21 -5.47
N LYS A 56 3.73 6.93 -6.57
CA LYS A 56 5.07 7.10 -7.16
C LYS A 56 6.01 7.84 -6.20
N ALA A 57 5.51 8.86 -5.50
CA ALA A 57 6.31 9.61 -4.54
C ALA A 57 6.69 8.76 -3.33
N TYR A 58 5.79 7.90 -2.83
CA TYR A 58 6.11 6.93 -1.79
C TYR A 58 7.22 5.96 -2.23
N VAL A 59 7.12 5.42 -3.45
CA VAL A 59 8.16 4.55 -4.02
C VAL A 59 9.52 5.27 -4.10
N ARG A 60 9.54 6.52 -4.56
CA ARG A 60 10.77 7.33 -4.60
C ARG A 60 11.37 7.56 -3.21
N LEU A 61 10.53 7.84 -2.21
CA LEU A 61 10.96 7.98 -0.82
C LEU A 61 11.66 6.70 -0.33
N LYS A 62 11.08 5.52 -0.62
CA LYS A 62 11.67 4.22 -0.25
C LYS A 62 12.99 3.95 -0.95
N GLN A 63 13.11 4.31 -2.23
CA GLN A 63 14.35 4.19 -2.99
C GLN A 63 15.46 5.09 -2.42
N GLN A 64 15.13 6.33 -2.06
CA GLN A 64 16.07 7.24 -1.41
C GLN A 64 16.54 6.74 -0.04
N GLN A 65 15.72 5.94 0.65
CA GLN A 65 16.06 5.27 1.91
C GLN A 65 16.89 3.99 1.72
N GLY A 66 17.27 3.62 0.48
CA GLY A 66 18.10 2.45 0.19
C GLY A 66 17.36 1.10 0.26
N LEU A 67 16.02 1.11 0.29
CA LEU A 67 15.21 -0.11 0.36
C LEU A 67 15.06 -0.74 -1.05
N LYS A 68 15.26 -2.07 -1.15
CA LYS A 68 15.20 -2.81 -2.42
C LYS A 68 13.76 -2.89 -2.97
N ALA A 69 13.65 -3.00 -4.30
CA ALA A 69 12.43 -2.91 -5.11
C ALA A 69 11.27 -3.90 -4.80
N GLN A 70 11.44 -4.86 -3.89
CA GLN A 70 10.39 -5.86 -3.58
C GLN A 70 9.12 -5.22 -2.99
N SER A 71 9.24 -4.08 -2.28
CA SER A 71 8.13 -3.31 -1.71
C SER A 71 7.32 -2.52 -2.77
N ILE A 72 7.76 -2.52 -4.04
CA ILE A 72 7.12 -1.78 -5.15
C ILE A 72 5.97 -2.59 -5.78
N ASN A 73 6.05 -3.92 -5.80
CA ASN A 73 5.03 -4.79 -6.44
C ASN A 73 3.67 -4.76 -5.72
N ASP A 74 3.64 -4.47 -4.41
CA ASP A 74 2.39 -4.34 -3.66
C ASP A 74 1.67 -3.00 -3.94
N VAL A 75 2.41 -1.97 -4.36
CA VAL A 75 1.86 -0.68 -4.80
C VAL A 75 1.24 -0.77 -6.19
N GLU A 76 1.72 -1.68 -7.06
CA GLU A 76 1.13 -1.89 -8.39
C GLU A 76 -0.28 -2.47 -8.34
N LYS A 77 -0.59 -3.34 -7.37
CA LYS A 77 -1.96 -3.84 -7.17
C LYS A 77 -2.93 -2.77 -6.66
N VAL A 78 -2.44 -1.83 -5.84
CA VAL A 78 -3.21 -0.65 -5.43
C VAL A 78 -3.49 0.26 -6.63
N LYS A 79 -2.50 0.44 -7.54
CA LYS A 79 -2.72 1.19 -8.78
C LYS A 79 -3.80 0.57 -9.67
N GLU A 80 -3.93 -0.75 -9.69
CA GLU A 80 -4.96 -1.43 -10.49
C GLU A 80 -6.37 -1.13 -9.97
N HIS A 81 -6.56 -1.08 -8.65
CA HIS A 81 -7.83 -0.67 -8.04
C HIS A 81 -8.12 0.84 -8.19
N VAL A 82 -7.08 1.68 -8.24
CA VAL A 82 -7.24 3.13 -8.52
C VAL A 82 -7.53 3.41 -9.99
N LYS A 83 -7.02 2.60 -10.93
CA LYS A 83 -7.19 2.77 -12.38
C LYS A 83 -8.50 2.21 -12.96
N ASN A 84 -9.12 1.24 -12.29
CA ASN A 84 -10.39 0.65 -12.70
C ASN A 84 -11.62 1.41 -12.15
N LYS A 85 -11.40 2.63 -11.65
CA LYS A 85 -12.40 3.67 -11.46
C LYS A 85 -12.38 4.58 -12.69
#